data_AF-A0A833XJS4-F1
#
_entry.id   AF-A0A833XJS4-F1
#
_cell.length_a   1.000
_cell.length_b   1.000
_cell.length_c   1.000
_cell.angle_alpha   90.00
_cell.angle_beta   90.00
_cell.angle_gamma   90.00
#
_symmetry.space_group_name_H-M   'P 1'
#
loop_
_entity.id
_entity.type
_entity.pdbx_description
1 polymer ?
#
loop_
_entity_poly.entity_id
_entity_poly.type
_entity_poly.pdbx_seq_one_letter_code
_entity_poly.pdbx_strand_id
1 'polypeptide(L)'
;MMLRAAPDFSVLNSPHGEALGPLPSSVSSQSSNSFSPLKYSASLASSLRFSTAKKHNGFSVCAASKGANNRPLTGVVFEPFEEVKKELDLVPTVPQVSLARQKYLDECESAVNEQINVEYNVSYVYHAMYAYFDRDNVALKGLARFFKESSEEEREHAEKLMEYQNKRGGRVKLQHIVMPLSEYDHAEKGDALYAMELALSLEKLTNEKLLNLHRVASLKNDVQLIDFVESEFLSEQVEAIKKISEYVAQLRRVGKGHGVWHFDQMLLHEEGAVDAIV
;
A
#
# COMPACT_ATOMS: atom_id res chain seq x y z
N MET A 1 -53.19 33.85 16.80
CA MET A 1 -53.54 32.55 16.18
C MET A 1 -52.93 31.47 17.07
N MET A 2 -53.60 30.97 18.11
CA MET A 2 -54.65 29.93 18.12
C MET A 2 -54.20 28.56 17.56
N LEU A 3 -53.83 27.69 18.51
CA LEU A 3 -54.15 26.25 18.66
C LEU A 3 -53.71 25.24 17.58
N ARG A 4 -52.87 24.26 17.97
CA ARG A 4 -53.35 22.93 18.42
C ARG A 4 -52.22 22.05 18.97
N ALA A 5 -52.58 21.25 19.97
CA ALA A 5 -51.75 20.30 20.69
C ALA A 5 -52.11 18.83 20.34
N ALA A 6 -51.11 17.96 20.56
CA ALA A 6 -51.15 16.61 21.17
C ALA A 6 -51.55 15.37 20.30
N PRO A 7 -51.17 14.13 20.72
CA PRO A 7 -50.63 13.76 22.03
C PRO A 7 -49.42 12.80 22.10
N ASP A 8 -48.95 12.69 23.34
CA ASP A 8 -48.02 11.74 23.94
C ASP A 8 -48.45 10.27 23.83
N PHE A 9 -47.47 9.36 23.92
CA PHE A 9 -47.65 8.00 24.41
C PHE A 9 -46.60 7.72 25.49
N SER A 10 -47.06 7.42 26.70
CA SER A 10 -46.23 7.10 27.86
C SER A 10 -46.48 5.66 28.32
N VAL A 11 -45.36 4.96 28.57
CA VAL A 11 -45.08 4.02 29.67
C VAL A 11 -45.88 2.70 29.74
N LEU A 12 -45.13 1.60 29.65
CA LEU A 12 -45.30 0.44 30.53
C LEU A 12 -43.94 0.00 31.06
N ASN A 13 -43.87 -0.15 32.38
CA ASN A 13 -42.67 -0.32 33.17
C ASN A 13 -42.66 -1.72 33.83
N SER A 14 -41.44 -2.28 34.00
CA SER A 14 -40.98 -3.10 35.14
C SER A 14 -41.15 -4.65 35.09
N PRO A 15 -40.53 -5.42 36.03
CA PRO A 15 -39.07 -5.70 36.08
C PRO A 15 -38.73 -7.16 36.50
N HIS A 16 -37.51 -7.65 36.24
CA HIS A 16 -36.77 -8.67 37.03
C HIS A 16 -35.33 -8.65 36.45
N GLY A 17 -34.22 -8.48 37.16
CA GLY A 17 -33.93 -8.69 38.57
C GLY A 17 -33.10 -9.96 38.74
N GLU A 18 -31.79 -9.91 38.50
CA GLU A 18 -30.80 -10.75 39.19
C GLU A 18 -29.37 -10.22 38.99
N ALA A 19 -28.60 -10.25 40.08
CA ALA A 19 -27.27 -9.69 40.21
C ALA A 19 -26.32 -10.69 40.89
N LEU A 20 -25.02 -10.56 40.59
CA LEU A 20 -23.82 -10.90 41.39
C LEU A 20 -23.18 -12.31 41.26
N GLY A 21 -22.14 -12.39 40.41
CA GLY A 21 -20.73 -12.87 40.59
C GLY A 21 -20.38 -14.20 41.30
N PRO A 22 -19.07 -14.57 41.48
CA PRO A 22 -17.82 -14.05 40.88
C PRO A 22 -16.90 -15.14 40.22
N LEU A 23 -15.78 -14.69 39.63
CA LEU A 23 -14.64 -15.46 39.12
C LEU A 23 -13.99 -16.40 40.16
N PRO A 24 -13.21 -17.41 39.70
CA PRO A 24 -11.76 -17.30 39.87
C PRO A 24 -10.92 -17.77 38.66
N SER A 25 -9.62 -17.53 38.80
CA SER A 25 -8.55 -17.39 37.83
C SER A 25 -7.79 -18.67 37.42
N SER A 26 -7.33 -18.68 36.16
CA SER A 26 -6.02 -19.13 35.62
C SER A 26 -5.39 -20.46 36.08
N VAL A 27 -5.14 -21.39 35.13
CA VAL A 27 -3.85 -22.08 34.94
C VAL A 27 -3.66 -22.44 33.44
N SER A 28 -2.42 -22.26 33.01
CA SER A 28 -1.72 -22.43 31.74
C SER A 28 -1.80 -23.79 31.01
N SER A 29 -1.77 -23.74 29.67
CA SER A 29 -1.01 -24.71 28.85
C SER A 29 -0.51 -24.04 27.56
N GLN A 30 0.77 -23.67 27.55
CA GLN A 30 1.52 -23.27 26.37
C GLN A 30 1.88 -24.52 25.56
N SER A 31 1.54 -24.55 24.26
CA SER A 31 2.13 -25.47 23.29
C SER A 31 3.19 -24.72 22.49
N SER A 32 4.44 -25.12 22.71
CA SER A 32 5.66 -24.66 22.07
C SER A 32 5.72 -24.97 20.58
N ASN A 33 5.92 -23.97 19.73
CA ASN A 33 6.55 -24.13 18.41
C ASN A 33 7.77 -23.22 18.37
N SER A 34 8.92 -23.79 18.72
CA SER A 34 10.23 -23.16 18.66
C SER A 34 10.74 -23.12 17.22
N PHE A 35 10.94 -21.92 16.69
CA PHE A 35 11.77 -21.67 15.50
C PHE A 35 13.25 -21.84 15.86
N SER A 36 13.97 -22.65 15.10
CA SER A 36 15.43 -22.80 15.17
C SER A 36 16.11 -21.82 14.21
N PRO A 37 17.17 -21.09 14.63
CA PRO A 37 17.96 -20.27 13.71
C PRO A 37 19.07 -21.10 13.06
N LEU A 38 19.13 -21.08 11.72
CA LEU A 38 20.25 -21.65 10.96
C LEU A 38 21.47 -20.73 11.06
N LYS A 39 22.54 -21.29 11.62
CA LYS A 39 23.86 -20.70 11.75
C LYS A 39 24.61 -20.81 10.42
N TYR A 40 25.10 -19.69 9.91
CA TYR A 40 26.13 -19.64 8.87
C TYR A 40 27.47 -20.10 9.49
N SER A 41 28.07 -21.16 8.94
CA SER A 41 29.45 -21.54 9.20
C SER A 41 30.32 -21.20 8.00
N ALA A 42 31.27 -20.29 8.21
CA ALA A 42 32.44 -20.12 7.35
C ALA A 42 33.41 -21.28 7.55
N SER A 43 34.06 -21.77 6.48
CA SER A 43 35.33 -22.49 6.59
C SER A 43 35.99 -22.77 5.22
N LEU A 44 37.10 -22.06 5.02
CA LEU A 44 38.40 -22.50 4.50
C LEU A 44 38.62 -22.83 3.00
N ALA A 45 39.60 -22.07 2.51
CA ALA A 45 40.37 -22.19 1.29
C ALA A 45 41.06 -23.55 1.09
N SER A 46 41.41 -23.85 -0.16
CA SER A 46 42.79 -24.19 -0.49
C SER A 46 43.10 -23.91 -1.96
N SER A 47 44.20 -23.19 -2.16
CA SER A 47 44.85 -22.96 -3.45
C SER A 47 45.91 -24.04 -3.64
N LEU A 48 45.96 -24.70 -4.80
CA LEU A 48 47.19 -25.34 -5.29
C LEU A 48 47.31 -25.16 -6.82
N ARG A 49 48.48 -24.69 -7.24
CA ARG A 49 48.94 -24.51 -8.63
C ARG A 49 50.00 -25.58 -8.97
N PHE A 50 50.31 -25.64 -10.28
CA PHE A 50 51.40 -26.35 -11.02
C PHE A 50 51.08 -27.80 -11.44
N SER A 51 51.40 -28.31 -12.63
CA SER A 51 52.36 -27.91 -13.70
C SER A 51 52.13 -28.67 -15.05
N THR A 52 52.53 -28.00 -16.15
CA THR A 52 53.05 -28.39 -17.50
C THR A 52 52.95 -29.81 -18.15
N ALA A 53 52.37 -29.82 -19.37
CA ALA A 53 52.86 -30.29 -20.71
C ALA A 53 53.31 -31.75 -21.03
N LYS A 54 52.64 -32.42 -22.01
CA LYS A 54 53.08 -32.84 -23.40
C LYS A 54 52.41 -34.13 -23.96
N LYS A 55 51.81 -33.98 -25.17
CA LYS A 55 51.74 -34.83 -26.40
C LYS A 55 51.53 -36.38 -26.43
N HIS A 56 50.47 -36.75 -27.18
CA HIS A 56 50.36 -37.65 -28.37
C HIS A 56 49.56 -38.98 -28.30
N ASN A 57 48.85 -39.23 -29.42
CA ASN A 57 48.23 -40.45 -29.97
C ASN A 57 46.82 -40.91 -29.52
N GLY A 58 45.81 -40.49 -30.31
CA GLY A 58 45.02 -41.38 -31.16
C GLY A 58 44.09 -42.42 -30.51
N PHE A 59 42.81 -42.07 -30.36
CA PHE A 59 41.71 -42.99 -30.61
C PHE A 59 40.46 -42.22 -31.05
N SER A 60 39.84 -42.68 -32.14
CA SER A 60 38.59 -42.18 -32.69
C SER A 60 37.44 -43.04 -32.16
N VAL A 61 36.37 -42.44 -31.62
CA VAL A 61 35.01 -42.99 -31.72
C VAL A 61 34.00 -41.84 -31.72
N CYS A 62 33.19 -41.77 -32.77
CA CYS A 62 32.05 -40.88 -32.92
C CYS A 62 30.90 -41.30 -31.99
N ALA A 63 30.20 -40.33 -31.38
CA ALA A 63 28.84 -40.53 -30.89
C ALA A 63 27.93 -39.46 -31.52
N ALA A 64 27.04 -39.93 -32.39
CA ALA A 64 26.02 -39.13 -33.02
C ALA A 64 24.97 -38.69 -32.01
N SER A 65 24.79 -37.38 -31.84
CA SER A 65 23.55 -36.81 -31.32
C SER A 65 22.66 -36.52 -32.53
N LYS A 66 21.73 -37.43 -32.79
CA LYS A 66 20.57 -37.20 -33.66
C LYS A 66 19.69 -36.15 -32.99
N GLY A 67 19.64 -34.96 -33.57
CA GLY A 67 18.81 -33.85 -33.09
C GLY A 67 19.44 -32.47 -33.29
N ALA A 68 20.36 -32.31 -34.25
CA ALA A 68 20.86 -31.00 -34.63
C ALA A 68 19.83 -30.32 -35.54
N ASN A 69 19.12 -29.33 -35.02
CA ASN A 69 18.59 -28.27 -35.87
C ASN A 69 19.80 -27.61 -36.55
N ASN A 70 20.06 -27.96 -37.82
CA ASN A 70 21.12 -27.41 -38.66
C ASN A 70 20.85 -25.93 -39.00
N ARG A 71 20.85 -25.04 -38.00
CA ARG A 71 21.10 -23.63 -38.26
C ARG A 71 22.61 -23.43 -38.36
N PRO A 72 23.14 -22.82 -39.45
CA PRO A 72 24.54 -22.44 -39.47
C PRO A 72 24.83 -21.54 -38.26
N LEU A 73 25.97 -21.76 -37.60
CA LEU A 73 26.47 -20.88 -36.54
C LEU A 73 26.94 -19.57 -37.20
N THR A 74 26.00 -18.73 -37.62
CA THR A 74 26.27 -17.47 -38.34
C THR A 74 26.84 -16.38 -37.43
N GLY A 75 26.94 -16.63 -36.12
CA GLY A 75 27.33 -15.62 -35.13
C GLY A 75 26.32 -14.47 -35.00
N VAL A 76 25.19 -14.54 -35.73
CA VAL A 76 24.08 -13.58 -35.64
C VAL A 76 23.21 -13.97 -34.45
N VAL A 77 23.12 -13.07 -33.46
CA VAL A 77 22.44 -13.31 -32.17
C VAL A 77 21.05 -12.68 -32.13
N PHE A 78 20.76 -11.71 -33.00
CA PHE A 78 19.51 -10.97 -33.06
C PHE A 78 19.17 -10.63 -34.52
N GLU A 79 17.96 -10.99 -34.96
CA GLU A 79 17.46 -10.73 -36.31
C GLU A 79 16.17 -9.91 -36.24
N PRO A 80 16.27 -8.56 -36.20
CA PRO A 80 15.14 -7.69 -35.84
C PRO A 80 13.87 -7.95 -36.66
N PHE A 81 14.01 -8.10 -37.97
CA PHE A 81 12.88 -8.32 -38.87
C PHE A 81 12.29 -9.74 -38.82
N GLU A 82 13.05 -10.73 -38.34
CA GLU A 82 12.50 -12.07 -38.11
C GLU A 82 11.78 -12.15 -36.76
N GLU A 83 12.29 -11.45 -35.76
CA GLU A 83 11.73 -11.44 -34.41
C GLU A 83 10.48 -10.56 -34.29
N VAL A 84 10.46 -9.39 -34.96
CA VAL A 84 9.32 -8.47 -34.93
C VAL A 84 8.09 -8.97 -35.69
N LYS A 85 8.23 -9.92 -36.63
CA LYS A 85 7.09 -10.46 -37.41
C LYS A 85 5.96 -10.93 -36.50
N LYS A 86 6.30 -11.63 -35.41
CA LYS A 86 5.33 -12.12 -34.43
C LYS A 86 4.60 -10.98 -33.73
N GLU A 87 5.31 -9.94 -33.32
CA GLU A 87 4.72 -8.78 -32.65
C GLU A 87 3.87 -7.97 -33.63
N LEU A 88 4.30 -7.83 -34.88
CA LEU A 88 3.57 -7.11 -35.93
C LEU A 88 2.22 -7.76 -36.24
N ASP A 89 2.17 -9.10 -36.30
CA ASP A 89 0.93 -9.85 -36.52
C ASP A 89 -0.03 -9.78 -35.33
N LEU A 90 0.47 -9.48 -34.13
CA LEU A 90 -0.31 -9.35 -32.90
C LEU A 90 -0.83 -7.92 -32.65
N VAL A 91 -0.42 -6.93 -33.45
CA VAL A 91 -0.89 -5.55 -33.31
C VAL A 91 -2.42 -5.50 -33.45
N PRO A 92 -3.16 -5.04 -32.43
CA PRO A 92 -4.61 -5.04 -32.49
C PRO A 92 -5.15 -4.13 -33.61
N THR A 93 -6.12 -4.64 -34.37
CA THR A 93 -6.82 -3.88 -35.43
C THR A 93 -8.16 -3.30 -34.96
N VAL A 94 -8.69 -3.83 -33.85
CA VAL A 94 -9.97 -3.43 -33.28
C VAL A 94 -9.78 -2.15 -32.44
N PRO A 95 -10.53 -1.05 -32.68
CA PRO A 95 -10.31 0.24 -32.01
C PRO A 95 -10.43 0.21 -30.48
N GLN A 96 -11.13 -0.78 -29.93
CA GLN A 96 -11.37 -0.92 -28.49
C GLN A 96 -10.29 -1.74 -27.77
N VAL A 97 -9.26 -2.24 -28.45
CA VAL A 97 -8.17 -2.99 -27.83
C VAL A 97 -6.95 -2.09 -27.72
N SER A 98 -6.28 -2.11 -26.56
CA SER A 98 -5.09 -1.30 -26.33
C SER A 98 -3.91 -1.78 -27.17
N LEU A 99 -3.25 -0.84 -27.85
CA LEU A 99 -2.03 -1.10 -28.64
C LEU A 99 -0.78 -1.26 -27.75
N ALA A 100 -0.80 -0.71 -26.54
CA ALA A 100 0.36 -0.67 -25.64
C ALA A 100 0.41 -1.86 -24.65
N ARG A 101 -0.69 -2.60 -24.51
CA ARG A 101 -0.83 -3.62 -23.47
C ARG A 101 0.07 -4.83 -23.76
N GLN A 102 1.15 -4.96 -22.99
CA GLN A 102 2.10 -6.08 -23.11
C GLN A 102 2.33 -6.71 -21.73
N LYS A 103 2.13 -8.04 -21.64
CA LYS A 103 2.34 -8.85 -20.42
C LYS A 103 1.68 -8.27 -19.16
N TYR A 104 0.57 -7.56 -19.32
CA TYR A 104 -0.18 -6.94 -18.23
C TYR A 104 -1.50 -7.69 -18.07
N LEU A 105 -1.55 -8.65 -17.15
CA LEU A 105 -2.69 -9.57 -16.97
C LEU A 105 -3.88 -8.87 -16.30
N ASP A 106 -5.08 -9.40 -16.52
CA ASP A 106 -6.33 -8.83 -16.00
C ASP A 106 -6.37 -8.75 -14.48
N GLU A 107 -5.69 -9.66 -13.76
CA GLU A 107 -5.61 -9.58 -12.30
C GLU A 107 -4.73 -8.40 -11.83
N CYS A 108 -3.67 -8.05 -12.56
CA CYS A 108 -2.88 -6.85 -12.28
C CYS A 108 -3.71 -5.59 -12.56
N GLU A 109 -4.39 -5.54 -13.71
CA GLU A 109 -5.30 -4.45 -14.06
C GLU A 109 -6.39 -4.24 -12.99
N SER A 110 -6.97 -5.34 -12.51
CA SER A 110 -8.01 -5.30 -11.48
C SER A 110 -7.45 -4.85 -10.13
N ALA A 111 -6.28 -5.35 -9.72
CA ALA A 111 -5.64 -4.95 -8.48
C ALA A 111 -5.23 -3.46 -8.47
N VAL A 112 -4.76 -2.92 -9.59
CA VAL A 112 -4.49 -1.47 -9.71
C VAL A 112 -5.79 -0.66 -9.60
N ASN A 113 -6.89 -1.12 -10.21
CA ASN A 113 -8.21 -0.46 -10.04
C ASN A 113 -8.72 -0.51 -8.60
N GLU A 114 -8.47 -1.60 -7.87
CA GLU A 114 -8.79 -1.69 -6.44
C GLU A 114 -7.95 -0.70 -5.63
N GLN A 115 -6.65 -0.59 -5.90
CA GLN A 115 -5.78 0.36 -5.19
C GLN A 115 -6.15 1.81 -5.49
N ILE A 116 -6.51 2.15 -6.74
CA ILE A 116 -7.04 3.49 -7.09
C ILE A 116 -8.23 3.85 -6.19
N ASN A 117 -9.13 2.88 -5.95
CA ASN A 117 -10.27 3.12 -5.08
C ASN A 117 -9.87 3.25 -3.60
N VAL A 118 -8.84 2.52 -3.14
CA VAL A 118 -8.28 2.68 -1.79
C VAL A 118 -7.82 4.13 -1.59
N GLU A 119 -6.95 4.64 -2.46
CA GLU A 119 -6.42 6.01 -2.31
C GLU A 119 -7.51 7.08 -2.39
N TYR A 120 -8.48 6.94 -3.31
CA TYR A 120 -9.63 7.85 -3.35
C TYR A 120 -10.48 7.82 -2.08
N ASN A 121 -10.67 6.65 -1.45
CA ASN A 121 -11.42 6.57 -0.19
C ASN A 121 -10.63 7.21 0.96
N VAL A 122 -9.31 7.01 1.03
CA VAL A 122 -8.46 7.65 2.06
C VAL A 122 -8.45 9.16 1.88
N SER A 123 -8.28 9.65 0.64
CA SER A 123 -8.42 11.07 0.30
C SER A 123 -9.74 11.65 0.81
N TYR A 124 -10.86 10.95 0.62
CA TYR A 124 -12.17 11.42 1.06
C TYR A 124 -12.35 11.40 2.58
N VAL A 125 -11.75 10.42 3.27
CA VAL A 125 -11.72 10.38 4.74
C VAL A 125 -10.89 11.53 5.30
N TYR A 126 -9.73 11.83 4.73
CA TYR A 126 -8.94 13.00 5.13
C TYR A 126 -9.66 14.31 4.88
N HIS A 127 -10.42 14.41 3.79
CA HIS A 127 -11.26 15.57 3.53
C HIS A 127 -12.34 15.77 4.61
N ALA A 128 -12.92 14.67 5.10
CA ALA A 128 -13.90 14.71 6.19
C ALA A 128 -13.25 15.11 7.54
N MET A 129 -12.03 14.64 7.81
CA MET A 129 -11.24 15.09 8.97
C MET A 129 -10.95 16.59 8.90
N TYR A 130 -10.51 17.09 7.74
CA TYR A 130 -10.35 18.53 7.50
C TYR A 130 -11.63 19.30 7.85
N ALA A 131 -12.78 18.88 7.28
CA ALA A 131 -14.06 19.54 7.51
C ALA A 131 -14.50 19.54 8.99
N TYR A 132 -14.06 18.56 9.79
CA TYR A 132 -14.29 18.52 11.23
C TYR A 132 -13.40 19.53 11.97
N PHE A 133 -12.10 19.54 11.72
CA PHE A 133 -11.16 20.40 12.44
C PHE A 133 -11.25 21.89 12.04
N ASP A 134 -11.80 22.19 10.86
CA ASP A 134 -12.06 23.56 10.38
C ASP A 134 -13.32 24.20 10.99
N ARG A 135 -14.11 23.44 11.78
CA ARG A 135 -15.27 23.99 12.49
C ARG A 135 -14.85 25.04 13.52
N ASP A 136 -15.63 26.11 13.66
CA ASP A 136 -15.32 27.24 14.56
C ASP A 136 -15.26 26.83 16.05
N ASN A 137 -15.98 25.78 16.43
CA ASN A 137 -16.02 25.24 17.78
C ASN A 137 -14.96 24.16 18.06
N VAL A 138 -14.19 23.74 17.05
CA VAL A 138 -13.01 22.85 17.20
C VAL A 138 -11.73 23.69 17.06
N ALA A 139 -11.63 24.48 16.00
CA ALA A 139 -10.61 25.53 15.79
C ALA A 139 -9.14 25.07 15.89
N LEU A 140 -8.83 23.85 15.45
CA LEU A 140 -7.47 23.31 15.34
C LEU A 140 -6.96 23.46 13.90
N LYS A 141 -6.43 24.64 13.59
CA LYS A 141 -6.10 25.06 12.21
C LYS A 141 -4.92 24.29 11.62
N GLY A 142 -3.96 23.89 12.45
CA GLY A 142 -2.84 23.07 12.00
C GLY A 142 -3.30 21.69 11.56
N LEU A 143 -4.16 21.04 12.35
CA LEU A 143 -4.77 19.76 11.99
C LEU A 143 -5.68 19.88 10.76
N ALA A 144 -6.50 20.93 10.68
CA ALA A 144 -7.34 21.19 9.51
C ALA A 144 -6.49 21.32 8.24
N ARG A 145 -5.41 22.11 8.29
CA ARG A 145 -4.47 22.26 7.19
C ARG A 145 -3.81 20.93 6.82
N PHE A 146 -3.28 20.20 7.79
CA PHE A 146 -2.64 18.91 7.59
C PHE A 146 -3.56 17.92 6.87
N PHE A 147 -4.79 17.72 7.36
CA PHE A 147 -5.72 16.77 6.74
C PHE A 147 -6.21 17.23 5.36
N LYS A 148 -6.24 18.54 5.10
CA LYS A 148 -6.54 19.06 3.77
C LYS A 148 -5.42 18.72 2.79
N GLU A 149 -4.17 18.98 3.18
CA GLU A 149 -2.98 18.66 2.37
C GLU A 149 -2.88 17.15 2.13
N SER A 150 -3.06 16.31 3.17
CA SER A 150 -3.09 14.84 3.02
C SER A 150 -4.23 14.36 2.12
N SER A 151 -5.42 15.00 2.17
CA SER A 151 -6.51 14.67 1.25
C SER A 151 -6.12 14.91 -0.22
N GLU A 152 -5.39 16.00 -0.48
CA GLU A 152 -4.90 16.35 -1.81
C GLU A 152 -3.81 15.36 -2.27
N GLU A 153 -2.83 15.03 -1.41
CA GLU A 153 -1.77 14.05 -1.65
C GLU A 153 -2.32 12.65 -2.00
N GLU A 154 -3.28 12.14 -1.23
CA GLU A 154 -3.90 10.83 -1.52
C GLU A 154 -4.70 10.82 -2.83
N ARG A 155 -5.23 11.99 -3.24
CA ARG A 155 -5.85 12.11 -4.56
C ARG A 155 -4.80 12.02 -5.66
N GLU A 156 -3.63 12.64 -5.46
CA GLU A 156 -2.51 12.54 -6.39
C GLU A 156 -1.98 11.09 -6.48
N HIS A 157 -1.95 10.34 -5.37
CA HIS A 157 -1.65 8.90 -5.38
C HIS A 157 -2.63 8.11 -6.26
N ALA A 158 -3.94 8.36 -6.12
CA ALA A 158 -4.96 7.75 -6.95
C ALA A 158 -4.75 8.07 -8.45
N GLU A 159 -4.47 9.34 -8.76
CA GLU A 159 -4.23 9.82 -10.12
C GLU A 159 -2.94 9.20 -10.72
N LYS A 160 -1.87 9.08 -9.94
CA LYS A 160 -0.62 8.40 -10.34
C LYS A 160 -0.87 6.95 -10.76
N LEU A 161 -1.70 6.22 -10.01
CA LEU A 161 -2.13 4.86 -10.37
C LEU A 161 -3.01 4.82 -11.62
N MET A 162 -3.90 5.79 -11.81
CA MET A 162 -4.74 5.90 -13.02
C MET A 162 -3.89 6.15 -14.27
N GLU A 163 -2.91 7.04 -14.18
CA GLU A 163 -1.95 7.25 -15.25
C GLU A 163 -1.17 5.99 -15.56
N TYR A 164 -0.67 5.30 -14.53
CA TYR A 164 0.05 4.05 -14.68
C TYR A 164 -0.80 2.95 -15.35
N GLN A 165 -2.06 2.80 -14.93
CA GLN A 165 -3.03 1.90 -15.54
C GLN A 165 -3.13 2.13 -17.06
N ASN A 166 -3.26 3.40 -17.46
CA ASN A 166 -3.33 3.78 -18.87
C ASN A 166 -1.98 3.58 -19.60
N LYS A 167 -0.84 3.88 -18.95
CA LYS A 167 0.52 3.64 -19.49
C LYS A 167 0.73 2.15 -19.83
N ARG A 168 0.21 1.24 -19.01
CA ARG A 168 0.26 -0.23 -19.24
C ARG A 168 -0.81 -0.75 -20.20
N GLY A 169 -1.66 0.13 -20.73
CA GLY A 169 -2.73 -0.22 -21.65
C GLY A 169 -3.94 -0.90 -20.98
N GLY A 170 -4.05 -0.82 -19.66
CA GLY A 170 -5.25 -1.18 -18.92
C GLY A 170 -6.34 -0.11 -19.02
N ARG A 171 -7.48 -0.37 -18.38
CA ARG A 171 -8.63 0.51 -18.32
C ARG A 171 -8.96 0.84 -16.88
N VAL A 172 -8.93 2.13 -16.57
CA VAL A 172 -9.40 2.64 -15.29
C VAL A 172 -10.90 2.36 -15.13
N LYS A 173 -11.27 1.80 -13.98
CA LYS A 173 -12.67 1.56 -13.59
C LYS A 173 -12.88 2.14 -12.19
N LEU A 174 -13.25 3.42 -12.13
CA LEU A 174 -13.56 4.09 -10.87
C LEU A 174 -14.76 3.41 -10.19
N GLN A 175 -14.66 3.20 -8.88
CA GLN A 175 -15.66 2.54 -8.06
C GLN A 175 -16.37 3.54 -7.13
N HIS A 176 -17.28 3.04 -6.31
CA HIS A 176 -17.97 3.85 -5.32
C HIS A 176 -17.03 4.22 -4.17
N ILE A 177 -17.10 5.48 -3.75
CA ILE A 177 -16.46 5.97 -2.53
C ILE A 177 -17.51 5.92 -1.41
N VAL A 178 -17.17 5.28 -0.29
CA VAL A 178 -18.11 5.15 0.83
C VAL A 178 -18.19 6.45 1.62
N MET A 179 -19.35 6.71 2.22
CA MET A 179 -19.53 7.89 3.07
C MET A 179 -18.62 7.78 4.31
N PRO A 180 -17.73 8.75 4.56
CA PRO A 180 -16.84 8.73 5.70
C PRO A 180 -17.58 9.13 6.99
N LEU A 181 -16.94 8.91 8.13
CA LEU A 181 -17.37 9.51 9.39
C LEU A 181 -17.27 11.04 9.30
N SER A 182 -18.14 11.75 10.03
CA SER A 182 -18.13 13.21 10.08
C SER A 182 -17.79 13.78 11.46
N GLU A 183 -17.80 12.94 12.50
CA GLU A 183 -17.53 13.32 13.88
C GLU A 183 -16.30 12.58 14.40
N TYR A 184 -15.38 13.34 14.99
CA TYR A 184 -14.11 12.84 15.51
C TYR A 184 -13.89 13.24 16.98
N ASP A 185 -14.93 13.71 17.68
CA ASP A 185 -14.86 13.91 19.13
C ASP A 185 -14.67 12.57 19.84
N HIS A 186 -13.81 12.56 20.86
CA HIS A 186 -13.52 11.39 21.67
C HIS A 186 -13.23 11.79 23.12
N ALA A 187 -14.14 11.47 24.03
CA ALA A 187 -14.07 11.89 25.43
C ALA A 187 -12.73 11.55 26.13
N GLU A 188 -12.23 10.32 25.97
CA GLU A 188 -11.02 9.87 26.66
C GLU A 188 -9.73 10.41 26.04
N LYS A 189 -9.59 10.36 24.71
CA LYS A 189 -8.37 10.73 23.99
C LYS A 189 -8.28 12.22 23.66
N GLY A 190 -9.41 12.89 23.50
CA GLY A 190 -9.50 14.15 22.75
C GLY A 190 -9.55 13.87 21.25
N ASP A 191 -10.12 14.82 20.52
CA ASP A 191 -10.31 14.78 19.07
C ASP A 191 -8.98 14.69 18.29
N ALA A 192 -7.99 15.50 18.63
CA ALA A 192 -6.70 15.55 17.94
C ALA A 192 -5.96 14.21 17.99
N LEU A 193 -5.83 13.62 19.19
CA LEU A 193 -5.17 12.33 19.36
C LEU A 193 -5.96 11.20 18.68
N TYR A 194 -7.28 11.21 18.81
CA TYR A 194 -8.12 10.21 18.18
C TYR A 194 -7.98 10.24 16.65
N ALA A 195 -8.06 11.42 16.04
CA ALA A 195 -7.91 11.58 14.59
C ALA A 195 -6.53 11.16 14.09
N MET A 196 -5.45 11.51 14.80
CA MET A 196 -4.10 11.08 14.42
C MET A 196 -3.88 9.57 14.57
N GLU A 197 -4.48 8.93 15.58
CA GLU A 197 -4.46 7.47 15.70
C GLU A 197 -5.28 6.78 14.59
N LEU A 198 -6.38 7.40 14.17
CA LEU A 198 -7.19 6.93 13.04
C LEU A 198 -6.42 7.07 11.72
N ALA A 199 -5.79 8.23 11.48
CA ALA A 199 -4.90 8.46 10.34
C ALA A 199 -3.77 7.43 10.29
N LEU A 200 -3.07 7.20 11.41
CA LEU A 200 -2.03 6.17 11.49
C LEU A 200 -2.56 4.76 11.15
N SER A 201 -3.79 4.46 11.54
CA SER A 201 -4.42 3.18 11.24
C SER A 201 -4.80 3.05 9.76
N LEU A 202 -5.25 4.15 9.15
CA LEU A 202 -5.53 4.23 7.72
C LEU A 202 -4.25 4.04 6.90
N GLU A 203 -3.17 4.76 7.21
CA GLU A 203 -1.89 4.60 6.50
C GLU A 203 -1.33 3.16 6.57
N LYS A 204 -1.45 2.51 7.73
CA LYS A 204 -1.06 1.11 7.87
C LYS A 204 -1.93 0.17 7.04
N LEU A 205 -3.23 0.45 6.97
CA LEU A 205 -4.15 -0.32 6.14
C LEU A 205 -3.86 -0.11 4.65
N THR A 206 -3.61 1.13 4.20
CA THR A 206 -3.20 1.44 2.84
C THR A 206 -1.91 0.71 2.48
N ASN A 207 -0.92 0.71 3.37
CA ASN A 207 0.31 -0.07 3.18
C ASN A 207 0.03 -1.57 3.02
N GLU A 208 -0.85 -2.17 3.84
CA GLU A 208 -1.26 -3.57 3.65
C GLU A 208 -1.92 -3.81 2.27
N LYS A 209 -2.66 -2.84 1.75
CA LYS A 209 -3.25 -2.91 0.40
C LYS A 209 -2.19 -2.80 -0.70
N LEU A 210 -1.21 -1.90 -0.56
CA LEU A 210 -0.07 -1.80 -1.47
C LEU A 210 0.78 -3.09 -1.48
N LEU A 211 1.04 -3.67 -0.32
CA LEU A 211 1.73 -4.97 -0.22
C LEU A 211 0.93 -6.10 -0.90
N ASN A 212 -0.40 -6.03 -0.86
CA ASN A 212 -1.25 -6.97 -1.59
C ASN A 212 -1.19 -6.75 -3.11
N LEU A 213 -1.20 -5.51 -3.59
CA LEU A 213 -1.00 -5.17 -5.00
C LEU A 213 0.36 -5.70 -5.50
N HIS A 214 1.42 -5.43 -4.74
CA HIS A 214 2.77 -5.93 -5.00
C HIS A 214 2.81 -7.47 -5.09
N ARG A 215 2.15 -8.16 -4.14
CA ARG A 215 2.05 -9.62 -4.15
C ARG A 215 1.32 -10.13 -5.40
N VAL A 216 0.25 -9.48 -5.84
CA VAL A 216 -0.45 -9.85 -7.09
C VAL A 216 0.49 -9.71 -8.29
N ALA A 217 1.19 -8.58 -8.39
CA ALA A 217 2.19 -8.35 -9.44
C ALA A 217 3.29 -9.42 -9.44
N SER A 218 3.81 -9.75 -8.27
CA SER A 218 4.80 -10.82 -8.06
C SER A 218 4.31 -12.18 -8.52
N LEU A 219 3.09 -12.58 -8.14
CA LEU A 219 2.49 -13.86 -8.57
C LEU A 219 2.27 -13.93 -10.09
N LYS A 220 2.04 -12.78 -10.73
CA LYS A 220 1.86 -12.67 -12.18
C LYS A 220 3.16 -12.42 -12.94
N ASN A 221 4.29 -12.35 -12.24
CA ASN A 221 5.61 -12.04 -12.80
C ASN A 221 5.62 -10.70 -13.57
N ASP A 222 4.84 -9.72 -13.13
CA ASP A 222 4.84 -8.38 -13.70
C ASP A 222 5.94 -7.54 -13.04
N VAL A 223 7.15 -7.68 -13.55
CA VAL A 223 8.35 -7.05 -12.98
C VAL A 223 8.29 -5.53 -12.93
N GLN A 224 7.60 -4.90 -13.88
CA GLN A 224 7.54 -3.44 -13.95
C GLN A 224 6.47 -2.87 -13.02
N LEU A 225 5.36 -3.59 -12.79
CA LEU A 225 4.38 -3.21 -11.77
C LEU A 225 4.96 -3.36 -10.36
N ILE A 226 5.78 -4.40 -10.11
CA ILE A 226 6.51 -4.56 -8.86
C ILE A 226 7.39 -3.34 -8.58
N ASP A 227 8.26 -3.00 -9.54
CA ASP A 227 9.17 -1.86 -9.45
C ASP A 227 8.43 -0.54 -9.23
N PHE A 228 7.37 -0.29 -10.00
CA PHE A 228 6.54 0.92 -9.86
C PHE A 228 5.91 1.05 -8.46
N VAL A 229 5.39 -0.04 -7.88
CA VAL A 229 4.79 -0.02 -6.53
C VAL A 229 5.87 0.22 -5.46
N GLU A 230 7.05 -0.37 -5.62
CA GLU A 230 8.17 -0.19 -4.71
C GLU A 230 8.72 1.25 -4.73
N SER A 231 8.93 1.80 -5.92
CA SER A 231 9.56 3.10 -6.12
C SER A 231 8.63 4.26 -5.77
N GLU A 232 7.35 4.18 -6.17
CA GLU A 232 6.42 5.32 -6.09
C GLU A 232 5.51 5.30 -4.86
N PHE A 233 5.41 4.18 -4.12
CA PHE A 233 4.43 4.07 -3.03
C PHE A 233 5.01 3.48 -1.75
N LEU A 234 5.65 2.31 -1.80
CA LEU A 234 6.06 1.62 -0.56
C LEU A 234 7.09 2.40 0.26
N SER A 235 7.99 3.14 -0.40
CA SER A 235 8.98 3.98 0.28
C SER A 235 8.31 5.18 0.96
N GLU A 236 7.45 5.89 0.23
CA GLU A 236 6.69 7.05 0.72
C GLU A 236 5.78 6.65 1.90
N GLN A 237 5.12 5.50 1.79
CA GLN A 237 4.19 4.98 2.79
C GLN A 237 4.87 4.69 4.14
N VAL A 238 6.12 4.21 4.13
CA VAL A 238 6.88 3.98 5.36
C VAL A 238 7.22 5.29 6.07
N GLU A 239 7.60 6.32 5.32
CA GLU A 239 7.87 7.65 5.86
C GLU A 239 6.59 8.31 6.40
N ALA A 240 5.46 8.19 5.69
CA ALA A 240 4.16 8.67 6.15
C ALA A 240 3.75 8.01 7.49
N ILE A 241 3.85 6.68 7.59
CA ILE A 241 3.54 5.94 8.82
C ILE A 241 4.42 6.41 9.99
N LYS A 242 5.71 6.64 9.73
CA LYS A 242 6.64 7.13 10.75
C LYS A 242 6.27 8.54 11.20
N LYS A 243 6.04 9.46 10.26
CA LYS A 243 5.65 10.86 10.52
C LYS A 243 4.40 10.92 11.40
N ILE A 244 3.33 10.22 11.03
CA ILE A 244 2.09 10.20 11.83
C ILE A 244 2.30 9.50 13.18
N SER A 245 3.15 8.47 13.26
CA SER A 245 3.51 7.84 14.54
C SER A 245 4.19 8.82 15.50
N GLU A 246 5.05 9.70 14.98
CA GLU A 246 5.70 10.75 15.77
C GLU A 246 4.67 11.78 16.27
N TYR A 247 3.69 12.18 15.44
CA TYR A 247 2.59 13.03 15.88
C TYR A 247 1.74 12.40 16.98
N VAL A 248 1.38 11.13 16.85
CA VAL A 248 0.66 10.38 17.90
C VAL A 248 1.47 10.36 19.21
N ALA A 249 2.78 10.11 19.13
CA ALA A 249 3.65 10.11 20.30
C ALA A 249 3.75 11.50 20.96
N GLN A 250 3.82 12.56 20.16
CA GLN A 250 3.86 13.95 20.65
C GLN A 250 2.54 14.34 21.32
N LEU A 251 1.39 14.06 20.69
CA LEU A 251 0.07 14.32 21.26
C LEU A 251 -0.15 13.60 22.59
N ARG A 252 0.27 12.34 22.69
CA ARG A 252 0.25 11.59 23.97
C ARG A 252 1.13 12.24 25.04
N ARG A 253 2.28 12.79 24.64
CA ARG A 253 3.24 13.43 25.55
C ARG A 253 2.74 14.78 26.07
N VAL A 254 2.18 15.62 25.20
CA VAL A 254 1.74 16.97 25.58
C VAL A 254 0.38 16.98 26.28
N GLY A 255 -0.45 15.95 26.05
CA GLY A 255 -1.77 15.82 26.66
C GLY A 255 -2.79 16.84 26.14
N LYS A 256 -4.03 16.74 26.62
CA LYS A 256 -5.18 17.56 26.19
C LYS A 256 -5.03 19.04 26.56
N GLY A 257 -5.89 19.89 25.99
CA GLY A 257 -5.96 21.32 26.31
C GLY A 257 -4.78 22.09 25.71
N HIS A 258 -4.02 22.79 26.54
CA HIS A 258 -2.90 23.63 26.08
C HIS A 258 -1.83 22.83 25.31
N GLY A 259 -1.61 21.56 25.65
CA GLY A 259 -0.68 20.69 24.94
C GLY A 259 -1.07 20.47 23.49
N VAL A 260 -2.31 20.03 23.25
CA VAL A 260 -2.89 19.88 21.90
C VAL A 260 -2.87 21.20 21.14
N TRP A 261 -3.26 22.31 21.78
CA TRP A 261 -3.24 23.62 21.12
C TRP A 261 -1.83 24.01 20.66
N HIS A 262 -0.79 23.80 21.49
CA HIS A 262 0.58 24.11 21.10
C HIS A 262 1.09 23.17 20.00
N PHE A 263 0.74 21.88 20.05
CA PHE A 263 1.02 20.94 18.97
C PHE A 263 0.37 21.39 17.65
N ASP A 264 -0.88 21.84 17.69
CA ASP A 264 -1.58 22.37 16.52
C ASP A 264 -0.90 23.60 15.94
N GLN A 265 -0.40 24.52 16.79
CA GLN A 265 0.39 25.66 16.32
C GLN A 265 1.72 25.22 15.67
N MET A 266 2.40 24.22 16.24
CA MET A 266 3.60 23.65 15.61
C MET A 266 3.27 23.07 14.23
N LEU A 267 2.19 22.28 14.11
CA LEU A 267 1.77 21.67 12.86
C LEU A 267 1.34 22.72 11.82
N LEU A 268 0.70 23.81 12.25
CA LEU A 268 0.30 24.92 11.38
C LEU A 268 1.51 25.63 10.74
N HIS A 269 2.63 25.69 11.45
CA HIS A 269 3.86 26.34 11.03
C HIS A 269 4.94 25.39 10.54
N GLU A 270 4.66 24.08 10.49
CA GLU A 270 5.54 23.13 9.86
C GLU A 270 5.57 23.45 8.36
N GLU A 271 6.69 24.00 7.90
CA GLU A 271 6.95 24.13 6.47
C GLU A 271 7.11 22.71 5.92
N GLY A 272 6.26 22.37 4.95
CA GLY A 272 6.25 21.04 4.40
C GLY A 272 7.64 20.68 3.90
N ALA A 273 8.11 19.47 4.23
CA ALA A 273 9.26 18.84 3.61
C ALA A 273 8.96 18.45 2.15
N VAL A 274 8.39 19.39 1.37
CA VAL A 274 7.90 19.19 0.00
C VAL A 274 8.97 19.58 -1.03
N ASP A 275 10.11 20.15 -0.61
CA ASP A 275 11.20 20.59 -1.49
C ASP A 275 12.42 19.65 -1.52
N ALA A 276 12.26 18.37 -1.19
CA ALA A 276 13.35 17.40 -1.25
C ALA A 276 12.92 16.07 -1.85
N ILE A 277 12.42 16.09 -3.10
CA ILE A 277 12.58 15.08 -4.17
C ILE A 277 11.84 15.65 -5.39
N VAL A 278 12.53 16.49 -6.18
CA VAL A 278 12.26 16.71 -7.61
C VAL A 278 13.59 16.60 -8.33
#